data_AF-H0EVG8-F1
#
_entry.id   AF-H0EVG8-F1
#
_cell.length_a   1.000
_cell.length_b   1.000
_cell.length_c   1.000
_cell.angle_alpha   90.00
_cell.angle_beta   90.00
_cell.angle_gamma   90.00
#
_symmetry.space_group_name_H-M   'P 1'
#
loop_
_entity.id
_entity.type
_entity.pdbx_description
1 polymer ?
#
loop_
_entity_poly.entity_id
_entity_poly.type
_entity_poly.pdbx_seq_one_letter_code
_entity_poly.pdbx_strand_id
1 'polypeptide(L)'
;MKTPCTAIAFSATGEFLATTCEGEIGVNIWNNKTLFSHVPTRHISEDEIAEMSGPTVSGEGGHNLIDGAFEDQPEDPEDSAPAPSIDQLSSDMMTLSLVPKSRWQTLLHLDLIKRRNKPTEAPKVPEKAPFFLPSLEKPMPIAGVSSEEKKDDGIAERSRIMKMDRYASEGAFTVALRSGSDSGNYTLFIDHLKTLSPSSADLEIRSLNPGVEAESDELVNFVAALTSRLKQKRDYELVQAKFSAA
;
A
#
# COMPACT_ATOMS: atom_id res chain seq x y z
N MET A 1 -39.29 7.62 -31.57
CA MET A 1 -40.50 8.21 -30.95
C MET A 1 -40.32 8.07 -29.45
N LYS A 2 -40.38 9.16 -28.68
CA LYS A 2 -40.29 9.11 -27.22
C LYS A 2 -41.59 8.49 -26.69
N THR A 3 -41.54 7.26 -26.20
CA THR A 3 -42.69 6.61 -25.56
C THR A 3 -42.76 7.11 -24.11
N PRO A 4 -43.86 7.75 -23.69
CA PRO A 4 -43.98 8.21 -22.32
C PRO A 4 -44.06 7.01 -21.37
N CYS A 5 -43.39 7.12 -20.22
CA CYS A 5 -43.47 6.13 -19.16
C CYS A 5 -44.84 6.26 -18.45
N THR A 6 -45.57 5.16 -18.34
CA THR A 6 -46.90 5.11 -17.72
C THR A 6 -46.85 4.77 -16.23
N ALA A 7 -45.91 3.93 -15.81
CA ALA A 7 -45.71 3.57 -14.41
C ALA A 7 -44.25 3.24 -14.11
N ILE A 8 -43.84 3.55 -12.88
CA ILE A 8 -42.49 3.30 -12.35
C ILE A 8 -42.65 2.67 -10.97
N ALA A 9 -41.88 1.61 -10.70
CA ALA A 9 -41.83 0.96 -9.39
C ALA A 9 -40.41 0.54 -9.04
N PHE A 10 -39.97 0.83 -7.83
CA PHE A 10 -38.69 0.35 -7.30
C PHE A 10 -38.90 -0.98 -6.55
N SER A 11 -37.92 -1.89 -6.67
CA SER A 11 -37.83 -3.05 -5.78
C SER A 11 -37.71 -2.61 -4.33
N ALA A 12 -38.30 -3.36 -3.40
CA ALA A 12 -38.14 -3.12 -1.96
C ALA A 12 -36.68 -3.16 -1.49
N THR A 13 -35.81 -3.88 -2.21
CA THR A 13 -34.37 -3.97 -1.96
C THR A 13 -33.55 -2.85 -2.61
N GLY A 14 -34.15 -2.04 -3.51
CA GLY A 14 -33.44 -0.98 -4.24
C GLY A 14 -32.57 -1.46 -5.42
N GLU A 15 -32.58 -2.75 -5.73
CA GLU A 15 -31.76 -3.37 -6.79
C GLU A 15 -32.31 -3.13 -8.20
N PHE A 16 -33.63 -3.24 -8.35
CA PHE A 16 -34.30 -3.16 -9.63
C PHE A 16 -35.27 -1.98 -9.69
N LEU A 17 -35.29 -1.31 -10.83
CA LEU A 17 -36.32 -0.35 -11.22
C LEU A 17 -37.15 -0.98 -12.34
N ALA A 18 -38.45 -1.09 -12.13
CA ALA A 18 -39.41 -1.54 -13.13
C ALA A 18 -40.14 -0.35 -13.75
N THR A 19 -40.19 -0.28 -15.08
CA THR A 19 -40.88 0.79 -15.80
C THR A 19 -41.78 0.22 -16.90
N THR A 20 -42.95 0.81 -17.10
CA THR A 20 -43.84 0.50 -18.24
C THR A 20 -43.96 1.71 -19.16
N CYS A 21 -43.99 1.50 -20.47
CA CYS A 21 -44.06 2.57 -21.48
C CYS A 21 -45.35 2.44 -22.32
N GLU A 22 -45.87 3.57 -22.81
CA GLU A 22 -47.03 3.57 -23.70
C GLU A 22 -46.70 2.86 -25.03
N GLY A 23 -47.52 1.88 -25.40
CA GLY A 23 -47.36 1.12 -26.66
C GLY A 23 -46.47 -0.13 -26.57
N GLU A 24 -45.83 -0.40 -25.43
CA GLU A 24 -45.04 -1.62 -25.20
C GLU A 24 -45.82 -2.64 -24.37
N ILE A 25 -45.88 -3.89 -24.82
CA ILE A 25 -46.60 -5.00 -24.15
C ILE A 25 -45.66 -5.74 -23.18
N GLY A 26 -44.92 -4.99 -22.35
CA GLY A 26 -43.90 -5.54 -21.46
C GLY A 26 -43.52 -4.61 -20.30
N VAL A 27 -42.77 -5.14 -19.34
CA VAL A 27 -42.18 -4.38 -18.22
C VAL A 27 -40.66 -4.33 -18.43
N ASN A 28 -40.11 -3.13 -18.49
CA ASN A 28 -38.68 -2.90 -18.61
C ASN A 28 -38.04 -2.93 -17.22
N ILE A 29 -37.02 -3.76 -17.03
CA ILE A 29 -36.29 -3.90 -15.77
C ILE A 29 -34.90 -3.29 -15.93
N TRP A 30 -34.58 -2.35 -15.05
CA TRP A 30 -33.30 -1.67 -14.99
C TRP A 30 -32.59 -2.05 -13.69
N ASN A 31 -31.26 -2.23 -13.78
CA ASN A 31 -30.44 -2.51 -12.62
C ASN A 31 -29.84 -1.20 -12.07
N ASN A 32 -29.87 -1.02 -10.76
CA ASN A 32 -29.34 0.19 -10.13
C ASN A 32 -27.80 0.14 -10.05
N LYS A 33 -27.11 0.91 -10.91
CA LYS A 33 -25.64 1.00 -10.93
C LYS A 33 -25.05 1.51 -9.61
N THR A 34 -25.79 2.30 -8.81
CA THR A 34 -25.28 2.87 -7.56
C THR A 34 -24.96 1.83 -6.48
N LEU A 35 -25.44 0.59 -6.65
CA LEU A 35 -25.13 -0.53 -5.76
C LEU A 35 -23.78 -1.20 -6.07
N PHE A 36 -23.27 -1.03 -7.30
CA PHE A 36 -22.06 -1.69 -7.78
C PHE A 36 -20.89 -0.71 -7.92
N SER A 37 -21.19 0.55 -8.23
CA SER A 37 -20.21 1.61 -8.41
C SER A 37 -20.66 2.91 -7.75
N HIS A 38 -19.68 3.74 -7.40
CA HIS A 38 -19.94 5.10 -6.95
C HIS A 38 -20.46 5.92 -8.13
N VAL A 39 -21.67 6.46 -8.02
CA VAL A 39 -22.25 7.38 -8.99
C VAL A 39 -22.41 8.74 -8.30
N PRO A 40 -21.76 9.80 -8.79
CA PRO A 40 -21.80 11.12 -8.16
C PRO A 40 -23.22 11.71 -8.27
N THR A 41 -23.74 12.22 -7.16
CA THR A 41 -25.05 12.90 -7.12
C THR A 41 -24.90 14.37 -7.52
N ARG A 42 -24.59 14.61 -8.79
CA ARG A 42 -24.47 15.96 -9.35
C ARG A 42 -25.71 16.37 -10.13
N HIS A 43 -25.89 17.68 -10.28
CA HIS A 43 -26.87 18.21 -11.23
C HIS A 43 -26.46 17.82 -12.66
N ILE A 44 -27.42 17.28 -13.42
CA ILE A 44 -27.23 16.88 -14.82
C ILE A 44 -27.77 18.02 -15.69
N SER A 45 -26.99 18.52 -16.64
CA SER A 45 -27.48 19.50 -17.62
C SER A 45 -28.22 18.82 -18.78
N GLU A 46 -29.09 19.54 -19.48
CA GLU A 46 -29.88 18.97 -20.59
C GLU A 46 -29.01 18.38 -21.72
N ASP A 47 -27.79 18.90 -21.91
CA ASP A 47 -26.82 18.44 -22.91
C ASP A 47 -26.21 17.07 -22.57
N GLU A 48 -26.27 16.64 -21.31
CA GLU A 48 -25.70 15.38 -20.82
C GLU A 48 -26.72 14.23 -20.77
N ILE A 49 -27.98 14.50 -21.14
CA ILE A 49 -29.04 13.49 -21.12
C ILE A 49 -28.86 12.57 -22.33
N ALA A 50 -28.26 11.41 -22.12
CA ALA A 50 -28.18 10.37 -23.14
C ALA A 50 -29.56 9.74 -23.40
N GLU A 51 -29.97 9.66 -24.66
CA GLU A 51 -31.16 8.90 -25.05
C GLU A 51 -30.81 7.40 -25.08
N MET A 52 -31.25 6.68 -24.05
CA MET A 52 -31.12 5.22 -23.99
C MET A 52 -32.34 4.53 -24.59
N SER A 53 -32.09 3.53 -25.44
CA SER A 53 -33.13 2.61 -25.92
C SER A 53 -33.55 1.66 -24.79
N GLY A 54 -34.85 1.38 -24.70
CA GLY A 54 -35.40 0.44 -23.72
C GLY A 54 -34.91 -1.00 -23.93
N PRO A 55 -34.93 -1.85 -22.88
CA PRO A 55 -34.56 -3.25 -23.01
C PRO A 55 -35.55 -3.99 -23.91
N THR A 56 -35.05 -4.61 -24.99
CA THR A 56 -35.87 -5.38 -25.93
C THR A 56 -35.99 -6.84 -25.49
N VAL A 57 -37.12 -7.49 -25.80
CA VAL A 57 -37.41 -8.89 -25.44
C VAL A 57 -36.38 -9.90 -25.97
N SER A 58 -35.66 -9.53 -27.04
CA SER A 58 -34.60 -10.35 -27.64
C SER A 58 -33.26 -10.26 -26.91
N GLY A 59 -33.12 -9.38 -25.92
CA GLY A 59 -31.82 -9.05 -25.29
C GLY A 59 -30.84 -8.36 -26.26
N GLU A 60 -31.25 -8.14 -27.50
CA GLU A 60 -30.47 -7.52 -28.57
C GLU A 60 -30.82 -6.03 -28.60
N GLY A 61 -30.03 -5.21 -27.91
CA GLY A 61 -30.19 -3.76 -27.87
C GLY A 61 -30.14 -3.12 -26.48
N GLY A 62 -30.19 -3.91 -25.40
CA GLY A 62 -29.84 -3.43 -24.07
C GLY A 62 -28.31 -3.37 -23.94
N HIS A 63 -27.77 -2.32 -23.30
CA HIS A 63 -26.40 -2.38 -22.79
C HIS A 63 -26.31 -3.62 -21.90
N ASN A 64 -25.64 -4.66 -22.39
CA ASN A 64 -25.50 -5.92 -21.68
C ASN A 64 -24.80 -5.65 -20.35
N LEU A 65 -25.00 -6.53 -19.36
CA LEU A 65 -24.32 -6.50 -18.05
C LEU A 65 -22.79 -6.33 -18.15
N ILE A 66 -22.24 -6.64 -19.32
CA ILE A 66 -20.83 -6.60 -19.68
C ILE A 66 -20.38 -5.18 -20.08
N ASP A 67 -21.24 -4.37 -20.68
CA ASP A 67 -20.89 -3.05 -21.22
C ASP A 67 -20.66 -2.03 -20.09
N GLY A 68 -21.45 -2.11 -19.02
CA GLY A 68 -21.22 -1.33 -17.81
C GLY A 68 -19.95 -1.72 -17.03
N ALA A 69 -19.30 -2.84 -17.35
CA ALA A 69 -18.00 -3.22 -16.78
C ALA A 69 -16.81 -2.62 -17.55
N PHE A 70 -17.04 -2.12 -18.77
CA PHE A 70 -16.03 -1.51 -19.64
C PHE A 70 -16.26 0.00 -19.86
N GLU A 71 -17.28 0.59 -19.23
CA GLU A 71 -17.37 2.05 -19.12
C GLU A 71 -16.16 2.54 -18.32
N ASP A 72 -15.22 3.19 -19.02
CA ASP A 72 -14.15 3.97 -18.41
C ASP A 72 -14.79 4.90 -17.37
N GLN A 73 -14.34 4.81 -16.12
CA GLN A 73 -14.80 5.73 -15.09
C GLN A 73 -14.48 7.14 -15.59
N PRO A 74 -15.49 7.99 -15.87
CA PRO A 74 -15.20 9.39 -16.16
C PRO A 74 -14.46 9.94 -14.95
N GLU A 75 -13.36 10.66 -15.19
CA GLU A 75 -12.58 11.33 -14.14
C GLU A 75 -13.54 11.99 -13.15
N ASP A 76 -13.40 11.67 -11.87
CA ASP A 76 -14.25 12.20 -10.81
C ASP A 76 -14.30 13.73 -10.94
N PRO A 77 -15.46 14.33 -11.29
CA PRO A 77 -15.59 15.78 -11.26
C PRO A 77 -15.41 16.25 -9.80
N GLU A 78 -14.74 17.39 -9.60
CA GLU A 78 -14.33 17.95 -8.30
C GLU A 78 -15.46 18.03 -7.25
N ASP A 79 -16.72 17.99 -7.67
CA ASP A 79 -17.91 18.17 -6.84
C ASP A 79 -18.39 16.91 -6.10
N SER A 80 -17.79 15.74 -6.39
CA SER A 80 -18.11 14.48 -5.70
C SER A 80 -16.93 13.82 -5.00
N ALA A 81 -15.85 14.57 -4.78
CA ALA A 81 -14.76 14.08 -3.95
C ALA A 81 -15.30 13.83 -2.52
N PRO A 82 -15.10 12.63 -1.94
CA PRO A 82 -15.17 12.48 -0.49
C PRO A 82 -14.34 13.61 0.11
N ALA A 83 -14.92 14.33 1.09
CA ALA A 83 -14.26 15.49 1.69
C ALA A 83 -12.77 15.17 1.90
N PRO A 84 -11.85 15.99 1.36
CA PRO A 84 -10.43 15.65 1.37
C PRO A 84 -10.06 15.34 2.81
N SER A 85 -9.43 14.19 3.02
CA SER A 85 -8.93 13.81 4.33
C SER A 85 -7.86 14.83 4.71
N ILE A 86 -8.25 15.88 5.42
CA ILE A 86 -7.32 16.90 5.89
C ILE A 86 -6.39 16.22 6.89
N ASP A 87 -5.14 16.00 6.48
CA ASP A 87 -4.10 15.33 7.28
C ASP A 87 -3.83 16.07 8.60
N GLN A 88 -3.99 17.40 8.61
CA GLN A 88 -3.88 18.22 9.82
C GLN A 88 -4.75 19.48 9.71
N LEU A 89 -5.66 19.67 10.66
CA LEU A 89 -6.57 20.82 10.72
C LEU A 89 -5.88 22.13 11.15
N SER A 90 -4.83 22.03 11.96
CA SER A 90 -4.03 23.18 12.43
C SER A 90 -2.64 22.73 12.83
N SER A 91 -1.63 23.56 12.57
CA SER A 91 -0.24 23.33 12.99
C SER A 91 -0.07 23.24 14.51
N ASP A 92 -1.05 23.72 15.29
CA ASP A 92 -1.01 23.63 16.74
C ASP A 92 -1.59 22.36 17.33
N MET A 93 -2.32 21.59 16.52
CA MET A 93 -2.95 20.34 16.92
C MET A 93 -1.98 19.16 16.70
N MET A 94 -1.85 18.32 17.73
CA MET A 94 -1.15 17.04 17.60
C MET A 94 -2.02 16.07 16.80
N THR A 95 -1.48 15.53 15.71
CA THR A 95 -2.14 14.49 14.91
C THR A 95 -1.47 13.14 15.10
N LEU A 96 -2.29 12.10 14.96
CA LEU A 96 -1.82 10.71 14.89
C LEU A 96 -1.59 10.32 13.44
N SER A 97 -0.71 9.34 13.21
CA SER A 97 -0.48 8.83 11.87
C SER A 97 -1.67 8.00 11.37
N LEU A 98 -1.82 7.93 10.05
CA LEU A 98 -2.76 7.02 9.38
C LEU A 98 -2.27 5.56 9.41
N VAL A 99 -1.14 5.27 10.06
CA VAL A 99 -0.59 3.91 10.15
C VAL A 99 -1.44 3.09 11.13
N PRO A 100 -1.82 1.84 10.79
CA PRO A 100 -2.59 1.00 11.69
C PRO A 100 -1.90 0.85 13.06
N LYS A 101 -2.69 0.99 14.14
CA LYS A 101 -2.17 0.92 15.52
C LYS A 101 -1.36 -0.34 15.80
N SER A 102 -1.76 -1.45 15.18
CA SER A 102 -1.07 -2.73 15.29
C SER A 102 0.40 -2.66 14.87
N ARG A 103 0.78 -1.83 13.89
CA ARG A 103 2.16 -1.78 13.39
C ARG A 103 3.13 -1.21 14.42
N TRP A 104 2.83 -0.05 15.01
CA TRP A 104 3.71 0.57 16.01
C TRP A 104 3.64 -0.14 17.37
N GLN A 105 2.49 -0.72 17.73
CA GLN A 105 2.37 -1.56 18.94
C GLN A 105 3.19 -2.85 18.81
N THR A 106 3.24 -3.44 17.61
CA THR A 106 4.07 -4.62 17.32
C THR A 106 5.54 -4.29 17.41
N LEU A 107 5.96 -3.10 16.96
CA LEU A 107 7.34 -2.66 17.08
C LEU A 107 7.81 -2.61 18.55
N LEU A 108 6.99 -2.05 19.44
CA LEU A 108 7.34 -1.94 20.87
C LEU A 108 7.50 -3.30 21.55
N HIS A 109 6.72 -4.30 21.13
CA HIS A 109 6.69 -5.64 21.74
C HIS A 109 7.27 -6.72 20.82
N LEU A 110 8.09 -6.35 19.84
CA LEU A 110 8.51 -7.22 18.76
C LEU A 110 9.26 -8.45 19.27
N ASP A 111 10.10 -8.26 20.30
CA ASP A 111 10.85 -9.34 20.93
C ASP A 111 9.97 -10.33 21.69
N LEU A 112 8.93 -9.84 22.38
CA LEU A 112 7.96 -10.71 23.07
C LEU A 112 7.12 -11.51 22.06
N ILE A 113 6.70 -10.86 20.98
CA ILE A 113 5.93 -11.50 19.90
C ILE A 113 6.77 -12.56 19.21
N LYS A 114 8.03 -12.25 18.87
CA LYS A 114 8.98 -13.23 18.31
C LYS A 114 9.17 -14.42 19.26
N ARG A 115 9.37 -14.19 20.55
CA ARG A 115 9.53 -15.28 21.55
C ARG A 115 8.29 -16.16 21.65
N ARG A 116 7.09 -15.57 21.67
CA ARG A 116 5.83 -16.31 21.69
C ARG A 116 5.59 -17.12 20.41
N ASN A 117 5.94 -16.54 19.26
CA ASN A 117 5.73 -17.18 17.96
C ASN A 117 6.80 -18.23 17.62
N LYS A 118 7.87 -18.37 18.43
CA LYS A 118 8.84 -19.45 18.26
C LYS A 118 8.14 -20.80 18.47
N PRO A 119 8.29 -21.76 17.54
CA PRO A 119 7.75 -23.10 17.71
C PRO A 119 8.25 -23.76 19.00
N THR A 120 7.36 -24.42 19.73
CA THR A 120 7.69 -25.14 20.97
C THR A 120 8.63 -26.31 20.74
N GLU A 121 8.47 -27.01 19.61
CA GLU A 121 9.44 -28.00 19.13
C GLU A 121 10.26 -27.35 18.01
N ALA A 122 11.57 -27.24 18.21
CA ALA A 122 12.46 -26.74 17.17
C ALA A 122 12.37 -27.69 15.96
N PRO A 123 12.25 -27.17 14.73
CA PRO A 123 12.24 -28.02 13.54
C PRO A 123 13.50 -28.88 13.54
N LYS A 124 13.34 -30.19 13.29
CA LYS A 124 14.45 -31.15 13.25
C LYS A 124 15.42 -30.75 12.15
N VAL A 125 16.49 -30.05 12.52
CA VAL A 125 17.52 -29.59 11.60
C VAL A 125 18.22 -30.84 11.05
N PRO A 126 18.30 -31.04 9.73
CA PRO A 126 19.01 -32.18 9.17
C PRO A 126 20.50 -32.10 9.52
N GLU A 127 21.15 -33.24 9.79
CA GLU A 127 22.58 -33.31 10.16
C GLU A 127 23.52 -32.72 9.09
N LYS A 128 23.06 -32.61 7.84
CA LYS A 128 23.78 -31.98 6.73
C LYS A 128 22.94 -30.85 6.12
N ALA A 129 22.69 -29.81 6.90
CA ALA A 129 22.11 -28.58 6.37
C ALA A 129 23.16 -27.87 5.48
N PRO A 130 22.80 -27.42 4.26
CA PRO A 130 23.68 -26.57 3.48
C PRO A 130 23.89 -25.26 4.23
N PHE A 131 25.15 -24.82 4.35
CA PHE A 131 25.50 -23.56 5.03
C PHE A 131 24.83 -22.35 4.39
N PHE A 132 24.64 -22.38 3.06
CA PHE A 132 23.89 -21.38 2.32
C PHE A 132 22.53 -21.95 1.92
N LEU A 133 21.47 -21.45 2.54
CA LEU A 133 20.11 -21.69 2.06
C LEU A 133 19.90 -20.89 0.75
N PRO A 134 19.25 -21.48 -0.27
CA PRO A 134 18.88 -20.73 -1.47
C PRO A 134 17.93 -19.59 -1.11
N SER A 135 18.13 -18.43 -1.73
CA SER A 135 17.21 -17.30 -1.60
C SER A 135 15.84 -17.67 -2.17
N LEU A 136 14.79 -17.45 -1.38
CA LEU A 136 13.40 -17.75 -1.77
C LEU A 136 12.83 -16.74 -2.77
N GLU A 137 13.38 -15.52 -2.81
CA GLU A 137 12.84 -14.41 -3.60
C GLU A 137 13.31 -14.42 -5.06
N LYS A 138 14.46 -15.05 -5.33
CA LYS A 138 14.95 -15.37 -6.68
C LYS A 138 15.69 -16.70 -6.61
N PRO A 139 15.09 -17.82 -7.04
CA PRO A 139 15.83 -19.07 -7.13
C PRO A 139 16.90 -18.89 -8.21
N MET A 140 18.13 -18.58 -7.81
CA MET A 140 19.27 -18.91 -8.65
C MET A 140 19.19 -20.42 -8.89
N PRO A 141 19.32 -20.90 -10.14
CA PRO A 141 19.38 -22.33 -10.39
C PRO A 141 20.64 -22.86 -9.70
N ILE A 142 20.47 -23.46 -8.53
CA ILE A 142 21.45 -24.39 -7.98
C ILE A 142 21.35 -25.58 -8.92
N ALA A 143 22.19 -25.57 -9.97
CA ALA A 143 22.47 -26.76 -10.74
C ALA A 143 22.75 -27.88 -9.74
N GLY A 144 21.97 -28.96 -9.86
CA GLY A 144 21.91 -30.04 -8.90
C GLY A 144 23.30 -30.48 -8.49
N VAL A 145 23.42 -30.79 -7.20
CA VAL A 145 24.60 -31.43 -6.63
C VAL A 145 24.65 -32.87 -7.16
N SER A 146 24.98 -33.03 -8.44
CA SER A 146 25.57 -34.26 -8.95
C SER A 146 27.07 -34.07 -8.81
N SER A 147 27.61 -34.75 -7.81
CA SER A 147 29.02 -35.01 -7.62
C SER A 147 29.72 -35.33 -8.94
N GLU A 148 30.56 -34.41 -9.42
CA GLU A 148 31.71 -34.73 -10.25
C GLU A 148 32.75 -33.60 -10.18
N GLU A 149 33.99 -34.04 -10.03
CA GLU A 149 35.17 -33.25 -9.74
C GLU A 149 35.46 -32.21 -10.84
N LYS A 150 35.76 -30.97 -10.46
CA LYS A 150 36.78 -30.16 -11.14
C LYS A 150 37.24 -29.00 -10.25
N LYS A 151 38.54 -29.03 -9.97
CA LYS A 151 39.34 -27.92 -9.42
C LYS A 151 39.37 -26.78 -10.43
N ASP A 152 38.82 -25.64 -10.10
CA ASP A 152 39.41 -24.31 -10.31
C ASP A 152 38.55 -23.25 -9.60
N ASP A 153 39.08 -22.04 -9.43
CA ASP A 153 38.40 -20.79 -9.05
C ASP A 153 38.62 -20.20 -7.64
N GLY A 154 39.89 -19.88 -7.35
CA GLY A 154 40.24 -18.82 -6.40
C GLY A 154 39.98 -17.38 -6.90
N ILE A 155 39.52 -17.21 -8.15
CA ILE A 155 39.30 -15.91 -8.81
C ILE A 155 37.81 -15.50 -8.79
N ALA A 156 36.89 -16.46 -8.88
CA ALA A 156 35.46 -16.20 -8.85
C ALA A 156 34.96 -15.73 -7.47
N GLU A 157 35.57 -16.20 -6.38
CA GLU A 157 35.24 -15.74 -5.02
C GLU A 157 35.64 -14.28 -4.78
N ARG A 158 36.83 -13.85 -5.24
CA ARG A 158 37.30 -12.46 -5.07
C ARG A 158 36.41 -11.45 -5.80
N SER A 159 35.93 -11.79 -7.00
CA SER A 159 35.01 -10.93 -7.75
C SER A 159 33.59 -10.88 -7.15
N ARG A 160 33.18 -11.92 -6.40
CA ARG A 160 31.88 -11.96 -5.71
C ARG A 160 31.94 -11.19 -4.39
N ILE A 161 33.07 -11.25 -3.68
CA ILE A 161 33.35 -10.47 -2.46
C ILE A 161 33.44 -8.97 -2.76
N MET A 162 34.12 -8.56 -3.84
CA MET A 162 34.15 -7.14 -4.23
C MET A 162 32.81 -6.59 -4.74
N LYS A 163 31.89 -7.47 -5.18
CA LYS A 163 30.48 -7.07 -5.44
C LYS A 163 29.66 -6.98 -4.16
N MET A 164 29.99 -7.76 -3.12
CA MET A 164 29.32 -7.69 -1.80
C MET A 164 29.63 -6.39 -1.07
N ASP A 165 30.85 -5.86 -1.20
CA ASP A 165 31.23 -4.54 -0.66
C ASP A 165 30.41 -3.39 -1.28
N ARG A 166 29.94 -3.56 -2.52
CA ARG A 166 28.97 -2.66 -3.17
C ARG A 166 27.52 -2.89 -2.74
N TYR A 167 27.20 -4.02 -2.13
CA TYR A 167 25.91 -4.28 -1.48
C TYR A 167 25.89 -3.85 0.00
N ALA A 168 27.03 -3.42 0.55
CA ALA A 168 27.05 -2.35 1.56
C ALA A 168 26.70 -0.99 0.91
N SER A 169 25.86 -1.02 -0.13
CA SER A 169 25.10 0.13 -0.60
C SER A 169 24.33 0.59 0.61
N GLU A 170 24.64 1.79 1.06
CA GLU A 170 23.88 2.53 2.06
C GLU A 170 22.39 2.20 1.88
N GLY A 171 21.76 1.68 2.94
CA GLY A 171 20.35 1.34 2.90
C GLY A 171 19.55 2.57 2.49
N ALA A 172 18.44 2.38 1.79
CA ALA A 172 17.56 3.50 1.42
C ALA A 172 17.20 4.36 2.65
N PHE A 173 17.20 3.76 3.84
CA PHE A 173 17.09 4.40 5.13
C PHE A 173 18.23 5.39 5.46
N THR A 174 19.51 4.97 5.36
CA THR A 174 20.66 5.82 5.69
C THR A 174 20.86 6.91 4.65
N VAL A 175 20.60 6.62 3.37
CA VAL A 175 20.61 7.63 2.28
C VAL A 175 19.54 8.70 2.52
N ALA A 176 18.31 8.30 2.85
CA ALA A 176 17.24 9.24 3.17
C ALA A 176 17.54 10.06 4.43
N LEU A 177 18.24 9.48 5.41
CA LEU A 177 18.64 10.19 6.62
C LEU A 177 19.73 11.23 6.38
N ARG A 178 20.75 10.90 5.58
CA ARG A 178 21.85 11.82 5.21
C ARG A 178 21.34 12.98 4.34
N SER A 179 20.56 12.68 3.31
CA SER A 179 19.92 13.71 2.49
C SER A 179 18.97 14.62 3.31
N GLY A 180 18.31 14.06 4.32
CA GLY A 180 17.51 14.84 5.27
C GLY A 180 18.37 15.75 6.17
N SER A 181 19.57 15.31 6.55
CA SER A 181 20.55 16.12 7.29
C SER A 181 21.04 17.30 6.47
N ASP A 182 21.39 17.08 5.20
CA ASP A 182 21.91 18.13 4.31
C ASP A 182 20.85 19.18 3.94
N SER A 183 19.60 18.74 3.75
CA SER A 183 18.48 19.60 3.37
C SER A 183 17.75 20.23 4.55
N GLY A 184 17.97 19.72 5.78
CA GLY A 184 17.21 20.09 6.97
C GLY A 184 15.74 19.64 6.95
N ASN A 185 15.33 18.83 5.96
CA ASN A 185 13.97 18.34 5.81
C ASN A 185 13.92 16.81 5.79
N TYR A 186 13.36 16.23 6.85
CA TYR A 186 13.26 14.78 7.03
C TYR A 186 11.92 14.20 6.57
N THR A 187 11.17 14.89 5.69
CA THR A 187 9.87 14.38 5.22
C THR A 187 10.00 13.05 4.50
N LEU A 188 10.92 12.97 3.54
CA LEU A 188 11.19 11.76 2.74
C LEU A 188 11.63 10.58 3.62
N PHE A 189 12.48 10.85 4.62
CA PHE A 189 12.89 9.85 5.59
C PHE A 189 11.69 9.30 6.37
N ILE A 190 10.78 10.17 6.81
CA ILE A 190 9.61 9.77 7.60
C ILE A 190 8.57 9.03 6.76
N ASP A 191 8.40 9.41 5.49
CA ASP A 191 7.52 8.69 4.58
C ASP A 191 8.07 7.30 4.27
N HIS A 192 9.38 7.18 4.05
CA HIS A 192 10.05 5.87 3.96
C HIS A 192 9.88 5.08 5.27
N LEU A 193 9.98 5.74 6.43
CA LEU A 193 9.78 5.08 7.73
C LEU A 193 8.35 4.54 7.92
N LYS A 194 7.34 5.20 7.34
CA LYS A 194 5.93 4.76 7.38
C LYS A 194 5.66 3.54 6.51
N THR A 195 6.39 3.36 5.41
CA THR A 195 6.22 2.21 4.51
C THR A 195 6.89 0.94 5.04
N LEU A 196 7.90 1.06 5.90
CA LEU A 196 8.62 -0.07 6.47
C LEU A 196 7.76 -0.96 7.38
N SER A 197 8.05 -2.27 7.35
CA SER A 197 7.45 -3.24 8.28
C SER A 197 8.01 -3.06 9.70
N PRO A 198 7.31 -3.48 10.77
CA PRO A 198 7.82 -3.40 12.13
C PRO A 198 9.18 -4.09 12.32
N SER A 199 9.39 -5.25 11.69
CA SER A 199 10.65 -5.99 11.77
C SER A 199 11.79 -5.32 11.00
N SER A 200 11.50 -4.79 9.80
CA SER A 200 12.49 -4.06 9.00
C SER A 200 12.90 -2.78 9.72
N ALA A 201 11.95 -2.04 10.29
CA ALA A 201 12.26 -0.82 11.00
C ALA A 201 13.05 -1.07 12.30
N ASP A 202 12.80 -2.16 13.02
CA ASP A 202 13.62 -2.57 14.17
C ASP A 202 15.06 -2.90 13.73
N LEU A 203 15.24 -3.58 12.60
CA LEU A 203 16.56 -3.88 12.05
C LEU A 203 17.32 -2.61 11.64
N GLU A 204 16.66 -1.70 10.90
CA GLU A 204 17.25 -0.44 10.44
C GLU A 204 17.66 0.46 11.63
N ILE A 205 16.83 0.55 12.67
CA ILE A 205 17.16 1.32 13.89
C ILE A 205 18.34 0.69 14.63
N ARG A 206 18.40 -0.64 14.74
CA ARG A 206 19.53 -1.33 15.38
C ARG A 206 20.81 -1.31 14.55
N SER A 207 20.71 -1.14 13.23
CA SER A 207 21.86 -1.03 12.34
C SER A 207 22.41 0.40 12.22
N LEU A 208 21.79 1.38 12.88
CA LEU A 208 22.31 2.75 12.94
C LEU A 208 23.71 2.76 13.56
N ASN A 209 24.66 3.33 12.83
CA ASN A 209 26.04 3.36 13.28
C ASN A 209 26.31 4.66 14.07
N PRO A 210 26.78 4.59 15.33
CA PRO A 210 27.32 5.75 16.01
C PRO A 210 28.61 6.18 15.27
N GLY A 211 28.52 7.28 14.52
CA GLY A 211 29.65 7.84 13.82
C GLY A 211 30.72 8.35 14.80
N VAL A 212 32.00 8.17 14.47
CA VAL A 212 33.12 8.72 15.27
C VAL A 212 33.24 10.24 15.09
N GLU A 213 32.66 10.78 14.00
CA GLU A 213 32.63 12.21 13.68
C GLU A 213 31.20 12.75 13.71
N ALA A 214 31.02 13.97 14.23
CA ALA A 214 29.71 14.58 14.47
C ALA A 214 28.85 14.76 13.19
N GLU A 215 29.48 14.87 12.01
CA GLU A 215 28.79 15.01 10.71
C GLU A 215 28.38 13.66 10.11
N SER A 216 28.96 12.56 10.59
CA SER A 216 28.65 11.19 10.17
C SER A 216 27.90 10.40 11.23
N ASP A 217 27.48 11.04 12.33
CA ASP A 217 26.71 10.38 13.37
C ASP A 217 25.24 10.24 12.96
N GLU A 218 24.90 9.04 12.46
CA GLU A 218 23.57 8.70 12.01
C GLU A 218 22.55 8.72 13.16
N LEU A 219 22.98 8.51 14.41
CA LEU A 219 22.11 8.60 15.58
C LEU A 219 21.69 10.04 15.86
N VAL A 220 22.62 10.99 15.77
CA VAL A 220 22.31 12.41 15.95
C VAL A 220 21.34 12.87 14.87
N ASN A 221 21.58 12.47 13.62
CA ASN A 221 20.69 12.76 12.50
C ASN A 221 19.30 12.14 12.69
N PHE A 222 19.23 10.93 13.23
CA PHE A 222 17.96 10.26 13.56
C PHE A 222 17.18 11.00 14.66
N VAL A 223 17.84 11.39 15.74
CA VAL A 223 17.21 12.18 16.82
C VAL A 223 16.78 13.55 16.33
N ALA A 224 17.57 14.20 15.47
CA ALA A 224 17.21 15.45 14.82
C ALA A 224 15.96 15.29 13.93
N ALA A 225 15.89 14.21 13.15
CA ALA A 225 14.73 13.87 12.32
C ALA A 225 13.45 13.72 13.15
N LEU A 226 13.50 12.94 14.24
CA LEU A 226 12.35 12.75 15.14
C LEU A 226 11.95 14.07 15.83
N THR A 227 12.93 14.86 16.27
CA THR A 227 12.70 16.16 16.90
C THR A 227 12.02 17.13 15.92
N SER A 228 12.42 17.12 14.64
CA SER A 228 11.80 17.94 13.61
C SER A 228 10.32 17.59 13.40
N ARG A 229 9.97 16.30 13.45
CA ARG A 229 8.57 15.85 13.36
C ARG A 229 7.75 16.17 14.60
N LEU A 230 8.33 16.09 15.80
CA LEU A 230 7.66 16.53 17.02
C LEU A 230 7.34 18.04 16.98
N LYS A 231 8.24 18.87 16.44
CA LYS A 231 7.98 20.30 16.25
C LYS A 231 6.83 20.56 15.28
N GLN A 232 6.66 19.70 14.27
CA GLN A 232 5.54 19.76 13.32
C GLN A 232 4.21 19.22 13.90
N LYS A 233 4.24 18.65 15.11
CA LYS A 233 3.08 18.07 15.82
C LYS A 233 2.31 17.02 14.99
N ARG A 234 3.02 16.25 14.15
CA ARG A 234 2.46 15.14 13.36
C ARG A 234 3.02 13.79 13.80
N ASP A 235 2.24 12.73 13.57
CA ASP A 235 2.65 11.33 13.74
C ASP A 235 3.22 11.03 15.13
N TYR A 236 2.61 11.59 16.19
CA TYR A 236 3.19 11.59 17.54
C TYR A 236 3.46 10.18 18.07
N GLU A 237 2.51 9.26 17.90
CA GLU A 237 2.62 7.88 18.37
C GLU A 237 3.70 7.09 17.63
N LEU A 238 3.90 7.36 16.33
CA LEU A 238 4.96 6.72 15.57
C LEU A 238 6.31 7.20 16.07
N VAL A 239 6.49 8.50 16.26
CA VAL A 239 7.75 9.06 16.78
C VAL A 239 8.07 8.51 18.17
N GLN A 240 7.08 8.46 19.08
CA GLN A 240 7.25 7.90 20.42
C GLN A 240 7.60 6.41 20.40
N ALA A 241 6.89 5.60 19.59
CA ALA A 241 7.17 4.18 19.47
C ALA A 241 8.59 3.90 18.93
N LYS A 242 9.08 4.75 18.04
CA LYS A 242 10.43 4.65 17.46
C LYS A 242 11.50 5.11 18.44
N PHE A 243 11.23 6.15 19.23
CA PHE A 243 12.10 6.58 20.32
C PHE A 243 12.25 5.50 21.39
N SER A 244 11.16 4.80 21.73
CA SER A 244 11.21 3.70 22.71
C SER A 244 11.87 2.43 22.18
N ALA A 245 12.05 2.31 20.85
CA ALA A 245 12.66 1.15 20.20
C ALA A 245 14.15 1.35 19.87
N ALA A 246 14.64 2.60 19.90
CA ALA A 246 16.05 2.96 19.80
C ALA A 246 16.74 2.79 21.17
#